data_AF-A0AAU3PM94-F1
#
_entry.id   AF-A0AAU3PM94-F1
#
_cell.length_a   1.000
_cell.length_b   1.000
_cell.length_c   1.000
_cell.angle_alpha   90.00
_cell.angle_beta   90.00
_cell.angle_gamma   90.00
#
_symmetry.space_group_name_H-M   'P 1'
#
loop_
_entity.id
_entity.type
_entity.pdbx_description
1 polymer ?
#
loop_
_entity_poly.entity_id
_entity_poly.type
_entity_poly.pdbx_seq_one_letter_code
_entity_poly.pdbx_strand_id
1 'polypeptide(L)'
;MRKRSAMALAVLATATAMTGIMSSAATAAPSPDIAADCPAITAIANEALATSTPLASLPLEESAPIKDAYIGELQGRVGELSTDQGRANVQNFVNALQSASSPADGYLIVNALSKLRSDCA
;
A
#
# COMPACT_ATOMS: atom_id res chain seq x y z
N MET A 1 -31.99 25.80 24.42
CA MET A 1 -31.90 24.32 24.51
C MET A 1 -30.43 23.94 24.60
N ARG A 2 -30.03 23.18 25.64
CA ARG A 2 -28.64 22.76 25.90
C ARG A 2 -28.39 21.35 25.36
N LYS A 3 -27.21 21.13 24.76
CA LYS A 3 -26.32 19.93 24.76
C LYS A 3 -25.44 20.01 23.50
N ARG A 4 -24.21 20.54 23.53
CA ARG A 4 -22.93 19.92 23.99
C ARG A 4 -22.79 18.47 23.53
N SER A 5 -21.88 18.20 22.59
CA SER A 5 -20.58 17.60 22.91
C SER A 5 -19.75 17.33 21.64
N ALA A 6 -18.56 17.92 21.61
CA ALA A 6 -17.47 17.57 20.70
C ALA A 6 -17.02 16.14 20.97
N MET A 7 -16.89 15.32 19.93
CA MET A 7 -16.33 13.98 20.04
C MET A 7 -14.83 14.06 19.74
N ALA A 8 -14.06 14.40 20.77
CA ALA A 8 -12.62 14.19 20.81
C ALA A 8 -12.38 12.71 21.14
N LEU A 9 -11.75 11.95 20.24
CA LEU A 9 -11.18 10.65 20.60
C LEU A 9 -9.76 10.89 21.11
N ALA A 10 -9.64 10.92 22.43
CA ALA A 10 -8.37 10.92 23.13
C ALA A 10 -7.84 9.49 23.30
N VAL A 11 -6.59 9.30 22.86
CA VAL A 11 -5.49 8.65 23.58
C VAL A 11 -5.79 7.33 24.29
N LEU A 12 -5.23 6.23 23.76
CA LEU A 12 -4.81 5.10 24.59
C LEU A 12 -3.29 5.18 24.76
N ALA A 13 -2.87 5.58 25.96
CA ALA A 13 -1.48 5.68 26.36
C ALA A 13 -0.98 4.37 26.99
N THR A 14 0.26 4.06 26.63
CA THR A 14 1.30 3.42 27.46
C THR A 14 1.10 1.99 27.96
N ALA A 15 1.90 1.09 27.39
CA ALA A 15 2.56 0.03 28.14
C ALA A 15 4.08 0.17 27.92
N THR A 16 4.76 0.83 28.84
CA THR A 16 6.22 0.71 28.99
C THR A 16 6.45 -0.13 30.24
N ALA A 17 6.86 -1.38 30.07
CA ALA A 17 7.51 -2.12 31.14
C ALA A 17 8.37 -3.25 30.58
N MET A 18 9.60 -3.30 31.10
CA MET A 18 10.53 -4.43 31.14
C MET A 18 11.53 -4.57 29.98
N THR A 19 12.69 -3.94 30.20
CA THR A 19 14.01 -4.38 29.75
C THR A 19 14.17 -5.89 29.88
N GLY A 20 14.34 -6.58 28.77
CA GLY A 20 14.78 -7.98 28.76
C GLY A 20 14.27 -8.77 27.55
N ILE A 21 15.17 -8.99 26.59
CA ILE A 21 15.17 -10.11 25.63
C ILE A 21 14.21 -9.98 24.43
N MET A 22 14.83 -9.77 23.26
CA MET A 22 14.37 -10.15 21.91
C MET A 22 12.97 -9.69 21.45
N SER A 23 12.95 -8.61 20.67
CA SER A 23 12.16 -8.53 19.43
C SER A 23 12.70 -7.35 18.63
N SER A 24 13.89 -7.52 18.06
CA SER A 24 14.09 -6.98 16.72
C SER A 24 12.90 -7.52 15.93
N ALA A 25 12.01 -6.63 15.48
CA ALA A 25 11.20 -6.93 14.32
C ALA A 25 12.23 -7.31 13.25
N ALA A 26 12.47 -8.62 13.12
CA ALA A 26 13.23 -9.14 12.02
C ALA A 26 12.39 -8.72 10.82
N THR A 27 12.81 -7.66 10.17
CA THR A 27 12.56 -7.46 8.75
C THR A 27 12.96 -8.78 8.13
N ALA A 28 11.96 -9.64 7.90
CA ALA A 28 12.18 -10.95 7.33
C ALA A 28 12.83 -10.67 6.00
N ALA A 29 14.13 -10.97 5.90
CA ALA A 29 14.90 -10.65 4.71
C ALA A 29 14.07 -11.07 3.49
N PRO A 30 13.94 -10.20 2.47
CA PRO A 30 13.12 -10.50 1.32
C PRO A 30 13.50 -11.89 0.81
N SER A 31 12.48 -12.71 0.52
CA SER A 31 12.72 -14.03 -0.06
C SER A 31 13.74 -13.90 -1.18
N PRO A 32 14.77 -14.77 -1.27
CA PRO A 32 15.81 -14.65 -2.28
C PRO A 32 15.22 -14.61 -3.71
N ASP A 33 14.04 -15.19 -3.88
CA ASP A 33 13.21 -15.17 -5.09
C ASP A 33 12.60 -13.81 -5.47
N ILE A 34 12.61 -12.78 -4.61
CA ILE A 34 12.09 -11.44 -4.95
C ILE A 34 13.12 -10.32 -4.72
N ALA A 35 14.23 -10.62 -4.03
CA ALA A 35 15.28 -9.67 -3.67
C ALA A 35 15.80 -8.84 -4.86
N ALA A 36 15.91 -9.44 -6.04
CA ALA A 36 16.36 -8.77 -7.27
C ALA A 36 15.40 -7.66 -7.74
N ASP A 37 14.10 -7.82 -7.48
CA ASP A 37 13.04 -6.88 -7.86
C ASP A 37 12.67 -5.91 -6.73
N CYS A 38 13.19 -6.10 -5.51
CA CYS A 38 12.89 -5.23 -4.37
C CYS A 38 13.10 -3.73 -4.63
N PRO A 39 14.15 -3.28 -5.36
CA PRO A 39 14.29 -1.87 -5.70
C PRO A 39 13.12 -1.33 -6.56
N ALA A 40 12.71 -2.11 -7.57
CA ALA A 40 11.60 -1.75 -8.45
C ALA A 40 10.26 -1.77 -7.71
N ILE A 41 10.02 -2.81 -6.91
CA ILE A 41 8.81 -2.95 -6.09
C ILE A 41 8.70 -1.84 -5.05
N THR A 42 9.81 -1.47 -4.41
CA THR A 42 9.85 -0.36 -3.44
C THR A 42 9.53 0.97 -4.13
N ALA A 43 10.07 1.19 -5.34
CA ALA A 43 9.73 2.38 -6.13
C ALA A 43 8.23 2.40 -6.47
N ILE A 44 7.66 1.28 -6.96
CA ILE A 44 6.22 1.14 -7.24
C ILE A 44 5.39 1.47 -6.00
N ALA A 45 5.77 0.94 -4.84
CA ALA A 45 5.02 1.15 -3.60
C ALA A 45 5.06 2.62 -3.12
N ASN A 46 6.19 3.31 -3.28
CA ASN A 46 6.29 4.73 -2.93
C ASN A 46 5.49 5.62 -3.89
N GLU A 47 5.53 5.30 -5.18
CA GLU A 47 4.75 5.98 -6.22
C GLU A 47 3.25 5.76 -6.00
N ALA A 48 2.85 4.54 -5.65
CA ALA A 48 1.48 4.22 -5.28
C ALA A 48 0.96 5.08 -4.12
N LEU A 49 1.77 5.33 -3.09
CA LEU A 49 1.41 6.24 -2.00
C LEU A 49 1.26 7.68 -2.50
N ALA A 50 2.20 8.15 -3.32
CA ALA A 50 2.19 9.50 -3.88
C ALA A 50 0.98 9.74 -4.80
N THR A 51 0.55 8.73 -5.56
CA THR A 51 -0.56 8.81 -6.51
C THR A 51 -1.92 8.56 -5.84
N SER A 52 -2.02 7.61 -4.91
CA SER A 52 -3.28 7.26 -4.24
C SER A 52 -3.78 8.36 -3.28
N THR A 53 -2.88 9.09 -2.62
CA THR A 53 -3.24 10.17 -1.69
C THR A 53 -4.05 11.30 -2.36
N PRO A 54 -3.61 11.89 -3.49
CA PRO A 54 -4.40 12.89 -4.21
C PRO A 54 -5.62 12.28 -4.90
N LEU A 55 -5.52 11.07 -5.46
CA LEU A 55 -6.66 10.37 -6.08
C LEU A 55 -7.85 10.22 -5.11
N ALA A 56 -7.59 9.94 -3.84
CA ALA A 56 -8.62 9.80 -2.81
C ALA A 56 -9.38 11.11 -2.51
N SER A 57 -8.83 12.26 -2.92
CA SER A 57 -9.41 13.59 -2.70
C SER A 57 -10.12 14.17 -3.94
N LEU A 58 -9.95 13.54 -5.11
CA LEU A 58 -10.55 13.97 -6.36
C LEU A 58 -11.96 13.35 -6.54
N PRO A 59 -12.88 14.03 -7.25
CA PRO A 59 -14.14 13.42 -7.67
C PRO A 59 -13.89 12.26 -8.64
N LEU A 60 -14.85 11.33 -8.71
CA LEU A 60 -14.70 10.09 -9.46
C LEU A 60 -14.33 10.32 -10.93
N GLU A 61 -14.97 11.30 -11.57
CA GLU A 61 -14.74 11.67 -12.98
C GLU A 61 -13.30 12.14 -13.27
N GLU A 62 -12.66 12.78 -12.30
CA GLU A 62 -11.27 13.23 -12.42
C GLU A 62 -10.27 12.14 -12.00
N SER A 63 -10.62 11.35 -10.97
CA SER A 63 -9.76 10.29 -10.44
C SER A 63 -9.69 9.06 -11.35
N ALA A 64 -10.77 8.72 -12.06
CA ALA A 64 -10.85 7.55 -12.93
C ALA A 64 -9.80 7.53 -14.06
N PRO A 65 -9.65 8.57 -14.90
CA PRO A 65 -8.64 8.58 -15.96
C PRO A 65 -7.21 8.55 -15.42
N ILE A 66 -6.95 9.16 -14.26
CA ILE A 66 -5.63 9.13 -13.61
C ILE A 66 -5.33 7.70 -13.09
N LYS A 67 -6.33 7.05 -12.49
CA LYS A 67 -6.23 5.65 -12.04
C LYS A 67 -5.95 4.72 -13.22
N ASP A 68 -6.65 4.89 -14.34
CA ASP A 68 -6.47 4.07 -15.55
C ASP A 68 -5.09 4.28 -16.18
N ALA A 69 -4.60 5.52 -16.24
CA ALA A 69 -3.24 5.82 -16.68
C ALA A 69 -2.20 5.13 -15.79
N TYR A 70 -2.37 5.20 -14.48
CA TYR A 70 -1.47 4.56 -13.52
C TYR A 70 -1.51 3.02 -13.63
N ILE A 71 -2.67 2.42 -13.87
CA ILE A 71 -2.79 0.98 -14.18
C ILE A 71 -1.97 0.63 -15.42
N GLY A 72 -2.02 1.44 -16.48
CA GLY A 72 -1.23 1.22 -17.70
C GLY A 72 0.28 1.28 -17.44
N GLU A 73 0.74 2.24 -16.64
CA GLU A 73 2.15 2.35 -16.24
C GLU A 73 2.60 1.12 -15.45
N LEU A 74 1.80 0.69 -14.47
CA LEU A 74 2.09 -0.50 -13.66
C LEU A 74 2.17 -1.77 -14.51
N GLN A 75 1.29 -1.93 -15.50
CA GLN A 75 1.33 -3.07 -16.43
C GLN A 75 2.63 -3.09 -17.25
N GLY A 76 3.15 -1.93 -17.63
CA GLY A 76 4.48 -1.83 -18.25
C GLY A 76 5.58 -2.31 -17.32
N ARG A 77 5.56 -1.87 -16.06
CA ARG A 77 6.56 -2.24 -15.04
C ARG A 77 6.51 -3.72 -14.67
N VAL A 78 5.34 -4.37 -14.70
CA VAL A 78 5.24 -5.84 -14.53
C VAL A 78 6.13 -6.57 -15.55
N GLY A 79 6.22 -6.09 -16.79
CA GLY A 79 7.06 -6.68 -17.82
C GLY A 79 8.58 -6.53 -17.57
N GLU A 80 8.97 -5.59 -16.71
CA GLU A 80 10.37 -5.30 -16.38
C GLU A 80 10.89 -6.10 -15.17
N LEU A 81 9.99 -6.72 -14.41
CA LEU A 81 10.35 -7.51 -13.24
C LEU A 81 10.92 -8.86 -13.65
N SER A 82 12.02 -9.24 -12.99
CA SER A 82 12.78 -10.44 -13.30
C SER A 82 12.18 -11.70 -12.69
N THR A 83 11.48 -11.58 -11.58
CA THR A 83 10.98 -12.71 -10.78
C THR A 83 9.48 -12.94 -10.99
N ASP A 84 9.05 -14.21 -11.00
CA ASP A 84 7.62 -14.55 -11.06
C ASP A 84 6.84 -13.98 -9.88
N GLN A 85 7.46 -13.99 -8.69
CA GLN A 85 6.85 -13.45 -7.48
C GLN A 85 6.68 -11.93 -7.54
N GLY A 86 7.68 -11.20 -8.04
CA GLY A 86 7.59 -9.75 -8.24
C GLY A 86 6.47 -9.39 -9.22
N ARG A 87 6.39 -10.10 -10.35
CA ARG A 87 5.30 -9.95 -11.33
C ARG A 87 3.94 -10.20 -10.70
N ALA A 88 3.78 -11.30 -9.97
CA ALA A 88 2.52 -11.64 -9.30
C ALA A 88 2.11 -10.58 -8.25
N ASN A 89 3.06 -10.06 -7.49
CA ASN A 89 2.80 -9.05 -6.46
C ASN A 89 2.31 -7.73 -7.06
N VAL A 90 2.97 -7.24 -8.11
CA VAL A 90 2.54 -6.02 -8.79
C VAL A 90 1.22 -6.24 -9.53
N GLN A 91 1.01 -7.41 -10.14
CA GLN A 91 -0.26 -7.76 -10.78
C GLN A 91 -1.42 -7.78 -9.77
N ASN A 92 -1.20 -8.29 -8.56
CA ASN A 92 -2.21 -8.25 -7.48
C ASN A 92 -2.57 -6.81 -7.10
N PHE A 93 -1.60 -5.89 -7.10
CA PHE A 93 -1.86 -4.48 -6.86
C PHE A 93 -2.64 -3.82 -8.00
N VAL A 94 -2.31 -4.13 -9.26
CA VAL A 94 -3.10 -3.70 -10.42
C VAL A 94 -4.54 -4.19 -10.33
N ASN A 95 -4.75 -5.45 -9.99
CA ASN A 95 -6.09 -6.02 -9.83
C ASN A 95 -6.88 -5.33 -8.72
N ALA A 96 -6.22 -4.94 -7.62
CA ALA A 96 -6.84 -4.17 -6.54
C ALA A 96 -7.27 -2.77 -7.00
N LEU A 97 -6.44 -2.06 -7.78
CA LEU A 97 -6.78 -0.76 -8.37
C LEU A 97 -7.97 -0.85 -9.35
N GLN A 98 -8.01 -1.90 -10.17
CA GLN A 98 -9.11 -2.15 -11.10
C GLN A 98 -10.41 -2.46 -10.37
N SER A 99 -10.34 -3.28 -9.32
CA SER A 99 -11.50 -3.69 -8.52
C SER A 99 -12.05 -2.55 -7.66
N ALA A 100 -11.20 -1.62 -7.25
CA ALA A 100 -11.60 -0.47 -6.46
C ALA A 100 -12.43 0.52 -7.30
N SER A 101 -13.74 0.51 -7.07
CA SER A 101 -14.72 1.32 -7.80
C SER A 101 -15.39 2.37 -6.93
N SER A 102 -15.20 2.27 -5.61
CA SER A 102 -15.76 3.17 -4.62
C SER A 102 -14.76 3.45 -3.48
N PRO A 103 -14.97 4.52 -2.68
CA PRO A 103 -14.14 4.78 -1.50
C PRO A 103 -14.11 3.62 -0.50
N ALA A 104 -15.20 2.84 -0.43
CA ALA A 104 -15.29 1.67 0.44
C ALA A 104 -14.34 0.55 0.03
N ASP A 105 -13.89 0.51 -1.24
CA ASP A 105 -12.96 -0.48 -1.77
C ASP A 105 -11.49 -0.11 -1.54
N GLY A 106 -11.21 1.07 -0.99
CA GLY A 106 -9.85 1.56 -0.76
C GLY A 106 -8.99 0.61 0.08
N TYR A 107 -9.60 -0.20 0.94
CA TYR A 107 -8.88 -1.22 1.70
C TYR A 107 -8.20 -2.28 0.82
N LEU A 108 -8.74 -2.58 -0.37
CA LEU A 108 -8.13 -3.51 -1.32
C LEU A 108 -6.77 -2.99 -1.79
N ILE A 109 -6.72 -1.69 -2.12
CA ILE A 109 -5.50 -1.00 -2.55
C ILE A 109 -4.48 -0.99 -1.40
N VAL A 110 -4.92 -0.63 -0.19
CA VAL A 110 -4.04 -0.57 1.00
C VAL A 110 -3.49 -1.95 1.36
N ASN A 111 -4.31 -3.00 1.29
CA ASN A 111 -3.88 -4.37 1.58
C ASN A 111 -2.85 -4.87 0.56
N ALA A 112 -3.11 -4.66 -0.73
CA ALA A 112 -2.19 -5.07 -1.79
C ALA A 112 -0.86 -4.28 -1.72
N LEU A 113 -0.93 -2.98 -1.42
CA LEU A 113 0.25 -2.14 -1.21
C LEU A 113 1.06 -2.56 0.01
N SER A 114 0.38 -2.90 1.12
CA SER A 114 1.04 -3.39 2.33
C SER A 114 1.77 -4.71 2.07
N LYS A 115 1.18 -5.59 1.24
CA LYS A 115 1.83 -6.84 0.82
C LYS A 115 3.07 -6.57 -0.03
N LEU A 116 2.97 -5.70 -1.03
CA LEU A 116 4.10 -5.29 -1.88
C LEU A 116 5.30 -4.83 -1.05
N ARG A 117 5.04 -3.98 -0.04
CA ARG A 117 6.09 -3.46 0.85
C ARG A 117 6.64 -4.52 1.78
N SER A 118 5.78 -5.36 2.34
CA SER A 118 6.19 -6.44 3.26
C SER A 118 7.14 -7.45 2.61
N ASP A 119 7.01 -7.69 1.30
CA ASP A 119 7.84 -8.67 0.60
C ASP A 119 9.26 -8.16 0.29
N CYS A 120 9.50 -6.86 0.48
CA CYS A 120 10.77 -6.18 0.25
C CYS A 120 11.35 -5.52 1.50
N ALA A 121 10.73 -5.75 2.67
CA ALA A 121 11.04 -5.07 3.93
C ALA A 121 12.14 -5.75 4.74
#